data_AF-A0A1M4YLM8-F1
#
_entry.id   AF-A0A1M4YLM8-F1
#
_cell.length_a   1.000
_cell.length_b   1.000
_cell.length_c   1.000
_cell.angle_alpha   90.00
_cell.angle_beta   90.00
_cell.angle_gamma   90.00
#
_symmetry.space_group_name_H-M   'P 1'
#
loop_
_entity.id
_entity.type
_entity.pdbx_description
1 polymer ?
#
loop_
_entity_poly.entity_id
_entity_poly.type
_entity_poly.pdbx_seq_one_letter_code
_entity_poly.pdbx_strand_id
1 'polypeptide(L)'
;MLKELHLFKEKKYDNFKRLAEETWSGLQIRDLYYDVSQSEYIQLMVQDAGFPAEIGLMGSGIQMWLQIIWFISRLDKNETIILDEPDVYMHPDMQRKILKIVKSTFPQVIIVTHSIELISEVDPKYILKIDKMTRNMKYCTDLKAVQNIVDNIGSAQNLSLMRLGDFRKCLFVEGNDIKILSKFYEILYPDNEFSLEMIPWISLGGWSRFNEALGTSKLFYEETSNMIKTICILDHDYHLENEINELFKRAEESKLILHVWERKEIENYILVPEVIFRVTGLDKQYYSEFYNELNSKLDIFKVDVVDHYAKQFGEINRSKDPITCNREAREFIENKWNTVEEKFALVNGKDAIKLINRWIKEKYNITCSRSKILSKFTVDDVPNDMKKVIELII
;
A
#
# COMPACT_ATOMS: atom_id res chain seq x y z
N MET A 1 39.32 6.38 2.77
CA MET A 1 38.76 6.28 1.40
C MET A 1 39.85 6.35 0.31
N LEU A 2 40.44 7.51 -0.03
CA LEU A 2 41.28 7.65 -1.25
C LEU A 2 42.46 6.67 -1.35
N LYS A 3 43.16 6.41 -0.23
CA LYS A 3 44.22 5.38 -0.16
C LYS A 3 43.71 3.98 -0.53
N GLU A 4 42.53 3.61 -0.01
CA GLU A 4 41.92 2.32 -0.32
C GLU A 4 41.42 2.25 -1.75
N LEU A 5 40.81 3.33 -2.27
CA LEU A 5 40.39 3.44 -3.66
C LEU A 5 41.56 3.18 -4.62
N HIS A 6 42.74 3.72 -4.30
CA HIS A 6 43.95 3.49 -5.08
C HIS A 6 44.44 2.04 -4.96
N LEU A 7 44.49 1.48 -3.75
CA LEU A 7 44.93 0.11 -3.50
C LEU A 7 44.02 -0.96 -4.15
N PHE A 8 42.71 -0.74 -4.18
CA PHE A 8 41.72 -1.68 -4.70
C PHE A 8 41.18 -1.28 -6.08
N LYS A 9 41.90 -0.39 -6.79
CA LYS A 9 41.44 0.21 -8.04
C LYS A 9 40.99 -0.84 -9.06
N GLU A 10 41.80 -1.87 -9.30
CA GLU A 10 41.52 -2.89 -10.32
C GLU A 10 40.27 -3.75 -10.03
N LYS A 11 39.88 -3.92 -8.76
CA LYS A 11 38.82 -4.87 -8.39
C LYS A 11 37.48 -4.21 -8.09
N LYS A 12 37.49 -3.00 -7.53
CA LYS A 12 36.29 -2.39 -6.94
C LYS A 12 35.98 -0.98 -7.48
N TYR A 13 36.90 -0.35 -8.23
CA TYR A 13 36.73 1.02 -8.71
C TYR A 13 35.56 1.16 -9.69
N ASP A 14 35.39 0.23 -10.62
CA ASP A 14 34.32 0.31 -11.61
C ASP A 14 32.93 0.23 -10.96
N ASN A 15 32.77 -0.64 -9.96
CA ASN A 15 31.52 -0.74 -9.22
C ASN A 15 31.27 0.53 -8.37
N PHE A 16 32.30 1.05 -7.72
CA PHE A 16 32.25 2.33 -7.00
C PHE A 16 31.82 3.46 -7.93
N LYS A 17 32.49 3.62 -9.07
CA LYS A 17 32.21 4.65 -10.06
C LYS A 17 30.77 4.56 -10.55
N ARG A 18 30.34 3.37 -10.98
CA ARG A 18 28.97 3.13 -11.44
C ARG A 18 27.94 3.50 -10.37
N LEU A 19 28.09 3.00 -9.15
CA LEU A 19 27.16 3.30 -8.05
C LEU A 19 27.14 4.80 -7.70
N ALA A 20 28.30 5.46 -7.71
CA ALA A 20 28.38 6.89 -7.41
C ALA A 20 27.62 7.72 -8.45
N GLU A 21 27.88 7.47 -9.74
CA GLU A 21 27.27 8.21 -10.86
C GLU A 21 25.77 7.93 -11.02
N GLU A 22 25.32 6.70 -10.77
CA GLU A 22 23.89 6.34 -10.82
C GLU A 22 23.08 6.97 -9.69
N THR A 23 23.71 7.26 -8.54
CA THR A 23 22.99 7.61 -7.32
C THR A 23 23.07 9.10 -6.96
N TRP A 24 24.02 9.84 -7.53
CA TRP A 24 24.12 11.30 -7.42
C TRP A 24 23.91 11.98 -8.78
N SER A 25 22.85 12.76 -8.89
CA SER A 25 22.50 13.43 -10.16
C SER A 25 23.59 14.43 -10.56
N GLY A 26 24.12 14.30 -11.76
CA GLY A 26 25.15 15.20 -12.29
C GLY A 26 26.58 14.88 -11.82
N LEU A 27 26.78 13.84 -11.00
CA LEU A 27 28.12 13.39 -10.61
C LEU A 27 28.77 12.58 -11.73
N GLN A 28 30.03 12.89 -12.01
CA GLN A 28 30.92 12.06 -12.82
C GLN A 28 32.24 11.86 -12.10
N ILE A 29 32.66 10.61 -11.96
CA ILE A 29 33.99 10.27 -11.47
C ILE A 29 34.94 10.33 -12.66
N ARG A 30 35.76 11.40 -12.69
CA ARG A 30 36.67 11.65 -13.80
C ARG A 30 37.86 10.71 -13.71
N ASP A 31 38.68 10.89 -12.68
CA ASP A 31 39.93 10.17 -12.55
C ASP A 31 40.43 10.09 -11.11
N LEU A 32 41.22 9.04 -10.84
CA LEU A 32 41.97 8.85 -9.61
C LEU A 32 43.47 8.88 -9.92
N TYR A 33 44.12 9.97 -9.54
CA TYR A 33 45.54 10.25 -9.80
C TYR A 33 46.38 10.08 -8.54
N TYR A 34 47.53 9.44 -8.70
CA TYR A 34 48.58 9.42 -7.69
C TYR A 34 49.93 9.37 -8.40
N ASP A 35 50.70 10.44 -8.25
CA ASP A 35 52.07 10.53 -8.77
C ASP A 35 52.96 11.14 -7.68
N VAL A 36 53.78 10.28 -7.08
CA VAL A 36 54.71 10.63 -5.99
C VAL A 36 55.70 11.71 -6.40
N SER A 37 55.97 11.87 -7.71
CA SER A 37 56.86 12.91 -8.22
C SER A 37 56.21 14.30 -8.26
N GLN A 38 54.87 14.38 -8.24
CA GLN A 38 54.11 15.63 -8.33
C GLN A 38 53.38 16.00 -7.03
N SER A 39 52.92 15.01 -6.24
CA SER A 39 52.20 15.24 -4.99
C SER A 39 52.27 14.01 -4.09
N GLU A 40 52.40 14.23 -2.78
CA GLU A 40 52.28 13.16 -1.78
C GLU A 40 50.83 12.70 -1.56
N TYR A 41 49.87 13.40 -2.16
CA TYR A 41 48.44 13.16 -1.97
C TYR A 41 47.81 12.48 -3.18
N ILE A 42 46.96 11.48 -2.91
CA ILE A 42 46.08 10.88 -3.91
C ILE A 42 44.95 11.87 -4.17
N GLN A 43 44.67 12.15 -5.44
CA GLN A 43 43.64 13.10 -5.87
C GLN A 43 42.53 12.35 -6.60
N LEU A 44 41.28 12.62 -6.21
CA LEU A 44 40.11 12.12 -6.93
C LEU A 44 39.41 13.31 -7.59
N MET A 45 39.49 13.35 -8.92
CA MET A 45 38.82 14.35 -9.72
C MET A 45 37.38 13.91 -9.95
N VAL A 46 36.45 14.77 -9.56
CA VAL A 46 35.01 14.57 -9.74
C VAL A 46 34.41 15.78 -10.45
N GLN A 47 33.27 15.60 -11.07
CA GLN A 47 32.46 16.67 -11.61
C GLN A 47 31.06 16.59 -11.02
N ASP A 48 30.53 17.72 -10.56
CA ASP A 48 29.14 17.83 -10.11
C ASP A 48 28.45 18.98 -10.88
N ALA A 49 27.29 18.71 -11.47
CA ALA A 49 26.51 19.67 -12.25
C ALA A 49 27.31 20.49 -13.30
N GLY A 50 28.37 19.90 -13.87
CA GLY A 50 29.23 20.57 -14.87
C GLY A 50 30.49 21.24 -14.31
N PHE A 51 30.68 21.27 -12.99
CA PHE A 51 31.85 21.84 -12.34
C PHE A 51 32.88 20.75 -11.96
N PRO A 52 34.04 20.67 -12.62
CA PRO A 52 35.09 19.72 -12.27
C PRO A 52 35.97 20.26 -11.13
N ALA A 53 36.19 19.46 -10.09
CA ALA A 53 37.10 19.79 -8.99
C ALA A 53 37.66 18.53 -8.32
N GLU A 54 38.71 18.71 -7.53
CA GLU A 54 39.21 17.66 -6.63
C GLU A 54 38.20 17.46 -5.49
N ILE A 55 37.96 16.20 -5.07
CA ILE A 55 36.90 15.87 -4.10
C ILE A 55 37.03 16.62 -2.78
N GLY A 56 38.25 16.92 -2.32
CA GLY A 56 38.53 17.69 -1.10
C GLY A 56 38.06 19.15 -1.16
N LEU A 57 37.83 19.68 -2.37
CA LEU A 57 37.29 21.03 -2.60
C LEU A 57 35.77 21.03 -2.78
N MET A 58 35.14 19.86 -2.92
CA MET A 58 33.69 19.75 -3.05
C MET A 58 32.97 19.88 -1.71
N GLY A 59 31.66 20.11 -1.76
CA GLY A 59 30.82 20.18 -0.55
C GLY A 59 30.89 18.91 0.30
N SER A 60 30.74 19.06 1.61
CA SER A 60 30.79 17.95 2.57
C SER A 60 29.80 16.82 2.26
N GLY A 61 28.63 17.14 1.70
CA GLY A 61 27.61 16.17 1.32
C GLY A 61 28.12 15.14 0.29
N ILE A 62 28.75 15.60 -0.80
CA ILE A 62 29.28 14.68 -1.82
C ILE A 62 30.50 13.91 -1.31
N GLN A 63 31.32 14.53 -0.46
CA GLN A 63 32.44 13.84 0.18
C GLN A 63 31.98 12.67 1.06
N MET A 64 30.94 12.90 1.86
CA MET A 64 30.34 11.86 2.71
C MET A 64 29.68 10.78 1.85
N TRP A 65 28.93 11.19 0.82
CA TRP A 65 28.27 10.28 -0.11
C TRP A 65 29.25 9.28 -0.73
N LEU A 66 30.36 9.79 -1.28
CA LEU A 66 31.38 8.94 -1.90
C LEU A 66 32.04 7.99 -0.91
N GLN A 67 32.21 8.39 0.36
CA GLN A 67 32.73 7.49 1.38
C GLN A 67 31.78 6.32 1.67
N ILE A 68 30.48 6.59 1.75
CA ILE A 68 29.45 5.56 1.96
C ILE A 68 29.34 4.65 0.74
N ILE A 69 29.31 5.20 -0.47
CA ILE A 69 29.29 4.41 -1.70
C ILE A 69 30.56 3.57 -1.84
N TRP A 70 31.73 4.11 -1.48
CA TRP A 70 32.97 3.34 -1.43
C TRP A 70 32.86 2.17 -0.46
N PHE A 71 32.37 2.41 0.75
CA PHE A 71 32.14 1.36 1.74
C PHE A 71 31.24 0.25 1.16
N ILE A 72 30.06 0.61 0.65
CA ILE A 72 29.10 -0.32 0.06
C ILE A 72 29.69 -1.11 -1.11
N SER A 73 30.44 -0.43 -2.01
CA SER A 73 30.97 -1.03 -3.23
C SER A 73 31.99 -2.15 -2.99
N ARG A 74 32.59 -2.19 -1.80
CA ARG A 74 33.59 -3.19 -1.42
C ARG A 74 32.99 -4.49 -0.91
N LEU A 75 31.80 -4.41 -0.32
CA LEU A 75 31.15 -5.52 0.36
C LEU A 75 30.60 -6.54 -0.63
N ASP A 76 30.51 -7.79 -0.18
CA ASP A 76 29.92 -8.86 -0.97
C ASP A 76 28.41 -8.91 -0.74
N LYS A 77 27.64 -9.27 -1.78
CA LYS A 77 26.17 -9.17 -1.76
C LYS A 77 25.48 -10.09 -0.75
N ASN A 78 26.19 -11.01 -0.11
CA ASN A 78 25.65 -11.96 0.87
C ASN A 78 25.95 -11.55 2.33
N GLU A 79 26.51 -10.37 2.56
CA GLU A 79 26.87 -9.90 3.90
C GLU A 79 25.72 -9.18 4.60
N THR A 80 25.75 -9.21 5.94
CA THR A 80 24.89 -8.35 6.77
C THR A 80 25.57 -7.00 6.93
N ILE A 81 24.85 -5.92 6.60
CA ILE A 81 25.33 -4.56 6.83
C ILE A 81 24.80 -4.01 8.14
N ILE A 82 25.68 -3.34 8.87
CA ILE A 82 25.33 -2.53 10.04
C ILE A 82 25.77 -1.09 9.77
N LEU A 83 24.81 -0.15 9.83
CA LEU A 83 25.07 1.29 9.73
C LEU A 83 24.68 1.95 11.04
N ASP A 84 25.60 2.69 11.63
CA ASP A 84 25.38 3.47 12.85
C ASP A 84 25.27 4.96 12.49
N GLU A 85 24.10 5.53 12.77
CA GLU A 85 23.69 6.91 12.46
C GLU A 85 24.11 7.39 11.05
N PRO A 86 23.71 6.67 9.99
CA PRO A 86 24.10 7.06 8.62
C PRO A 86 23.57 8.45 8.26
N ASP A 87 22.50 8.92 8.89
CA ASP A 87 21.82 10.20 8.68
C ASP A 87 22.64 11.45 9.07
N VAL A 88 23.69 11.28 9.86
CA VAL A 88 24.50 12.39 10.38
C VAL A 88 25.18 13.16 9.24
N TYR A 89 24.87 14.45 9.14
CA TYR A 89 25.30 15.38 8.08
C TYR A 89 24.75 15.11 6.66
N MET A 90 23.69 14.33 6.52
CA MET A 90 23.07 14.06 5.20
C MET A 90 21.72 14.73 5.04
N HIS A 91 21.48 15.27 3.84
CA HIS A 91 20.16 15.74 3.44
C HIS A 91 19.15 14.57 3.42
N PRO A 92 17.87 14.77 3.79
CA PRO A 92 16.81 13.76 3.73
C PRO A 92 16.80 12.90 2.46
N ASP A 93 16.94 13.52 1.28
CA ASP A 93 16.97 12.80 0.01
C ASP A 93 18.13 11.80 -0.11
N MET A 94 19.29 12.14 0.46
CA MET A 94 20.46 11.25 0.48
C MET A 94 20.21 10.06 1.40
N GLN A 95 19.59 10.29 2.57
CA GLN A 95 19.23 9.24 3.52
C GLN A 95 18.32 8.19 2.86
N ARG A 96 17.27 8.65 2.16
CA ARG A 96 16.35 7.79 1.39
C ARG A 96 17.08 6.96 0.33
N LYS A 97 17.99 7.59 -0.41
CA LYS A 97 18.78 6.90 -1.44
C LYS A 97 19.69 5.83 -0.85
N ILE A 98 20.38 6.10 0.26
CA ILE A 98 21.22 5.09 0.94
C ILE A 98 20.36 3.91 1.36
N LEU A 99 19.23 4.15 2.01
CA LEU A 99 18.32 3.10 2.43
C LEU A 99 17.91 2.21 1.25
N LYS A 100 17.55 2.80 0.12
CA LYS A 100 17.20 2.06 -1.12
C LYS A 100 18.37 1.23 -1.66
N ILE A 101 19.58 1.79 -1.68
CA ILE A 101 20.79 1.09 -2.16
C ILE A 101 21.09 -0.12 -1.28
N VAL A 102 21.15 0.06 0.05
CA VAL A 102 21.53 -1.04 0.94
C VAL A 102 20.45 -2.13 0.99
N LYS A 103 19.17 -1.74 0.97
CA LYS A 103 18.04 -2.69 0.99
C LYS A 103 17.96 -3.54 -0.27
N SER A 104 18.32 -2.98 -1.43
CA SER A 104 18.33 -3.70 -2.71
C SER A 104 19.61 -4.54 -2.93
N THR A 105 20.70 -4.19 -2.23
CA THR A 105 22.01 -4.83 -2.46
C THR A 105 22.27 -5.98 -1.49
N PHE A 106 21.78 -5.90 -0.24
CA PHE A 106 22.13 -6.84 0.82
C PHE A 106 20.90 -7.55 1.40
N PRO A 107 21.01 -8.84 1.75
CA PRO A 107 19.90 -9.62 2.28
C PRO A 107 19.49 -9.18 3.70
N GLN A 108 20.41 -8.60 4.46
CA GLN A 108 20.14 -8.10 5.82
C GLN A 108 20.84 -6.77 6.06
N VAL A 109 20.07 -5.79 6.53
CA VAL A 109 20.56 -4.46 6.88
C VAL A 109 20.03 -4.10 8.28
N ILE A 110 20.93 -3.69 9.16
CA ILE A 110 20.63 -3.16 10.49
C ILE A 110 21.07 -1.70 10.49
N ILE A 111 20.14 -0.79 10.78
CA ILE A 111 20.42 0.64 10.85
C ILE A 111 20.05 1.13 12.25
N VAL A 112 21.01 1.78 12.90
CA VAL A 112 20.78 2.56 14.11
C VAL A 112 20.62 4.01 13.65
N THR A 113 19.50 4.66 13.98
CA THR A 113 19.24 6.02 13.51
C THR A 113 18.27 6.75 14.43
N HIS A 114 18.40 8.07 14.44
CA HIS A 114 17.42 9.00 15.03
C HIS A 114 16.61 9.75 13.96
N SER A 115 16.92 9.55 12.67
CA SER A 115 16.23 10.19 11.55
C SER A 115 14.81 9.66 11.38
N ILE A 116 13.85 10.59 11.45
CA ILE A 116 12.43 10.29 11.17
C ILE A 116 12.26 9.94 9.70
N GLU A 117 13.04 10.55 8.82
CA GLU A 117 13.03 10.30 7.39
C GLU A 117 13.32 8.83 7.12
N LEU A 118 14.40 8.26 7.69
CA LEU A 118 14.73 6.85 7.55
C LEU A 118 13.69 5.93 8.20
N ILE A 119 13.23 6.27 9.40
CA ILE A 119 12.23 5.48 10.14
C ILE A 119 10.92 5.39 9.35
N SER A 120 10.52 6.47 8.68
CA SER A 120 9.25 6.58 7.96
C SER A 120 9.15 5.72 6.71
N GLU A 121 10.30 5.38 6.11
CA GLU A 121 10.47 4.64 4.85
C GLU A 121 10.50 3.11 5.06
N VAL A 122 10.52 2.66 6.31
CA VAL A 122 10.60 1.24 6.66
C VAL A 122 9.25 0.75 7.21
N ASP A 123 8.88 -0.50 6.88
CA ASP A 123 7.69 -1.14 7.44
C ASP A 123 7.80 -1.20 8.99
N PRO A 124 6.76 -0.77 9.73
CA PRO A 124 6.77 -0.75 11.19
C PRO A 124 7.27 -2.03 11.86
N LYS A 125 7.00 -3.21 11.28
CA LYS A 125 7.40 -4.49 11.86
C LYS A 125 8.93 -4.68 11.94
N TYR A 126 9.70 -3.92 11.17
CA TYR A 126 11.16 -3.95 11.19
C TYR A 126 11.76 -2.89 12.12
N ILE A 127 10.94 -2.04 12.74
CA ILE A 127 11.41 -0.95 13.61
C ILE A 127 11.48 -1.47 15.05
N LEU A 128 12.68 -1.53 15.61
CA LEU A 128 12.94 -1.88 17.00
C LEU A 128 13.20 -0.62 17.82
N LYS A 129 12.26 -0.26 18.71
CA LYS A 129 12.44 0.86 19.63
C LYS A 129 13.28 0.45 20.81
N ILE A 130 14.30 1.25 21.14
CA ILE A 130 15.11 1.12 22.35
C ILE A 130 14.83 2.31 23.26
N ASP A 131 14.33 2.05 24.47
CA ASP A 131 14.09 3.07 25.48
C ASP A 131 15.12 2.96 26.60
N LYS A 132 15.98 3.97 26.74
CA LYS A 132 17.06 4.01 27.75
C LYS A 132 16.53 4.19 29.17
N MET A 133 15.38 4.84 29.35
CA MET A 133 14.80 5.13 30.66
C MET A 133 14.11 3.88 31.23
N THR A 134 13.33 3.20 30.40
CA THR A 134 12.62 1.98 30.81
C THR A 134 13.45 0.70 30.61
N ARG A 135 14.62 0.79 29.97
CA ARG A 135 15.51 -0.33 29.60
C ARG A 135 14.80 -1.44 28.84
N ASN A 136 13.80 -1.06 28.04
CA ASN A 136 13.00 -2.00 27.26
C ASN A 136 13.29 -1.86 25.77
N MET A 137 13.16 -2.99 25.07
CA MET A 137 13.26 -3.09 23.62
C MET A 137 11.95 -3.69 23.09
N LYS A 138 11.31 -3.02 22.13
CA LYS A 138 10.04 -3.49 21.58
C LYS A 138 9.93 -3.16 20.09
N TYR A 139 9.51 -4.14 19.30
CA TYR A 139 9.16 -3.91 17.91
C TYR A 139 7.89 -3.07 17.79
N CYS A 140 7.85 -2.20 16.79
CA CYS A 140 6.63 -1.47 16.45
C CYS A 140 5.66 -2.44 15.79
N THR A 141 4.42 -2.44 16.26
CA THR A 141 3.36 -3.32 15.72
C THR A 141 2.44 -2.59 14.76
N ASP A 142 2.43 -1.25 14.79
CA ASP A 142 1.54 -0.40 14.01
C ASP A 142 2.12 1.01 13.78
N LEU A 143 1.49 1.76 12.88
CA LEU A 143 1.86 3.15 12.56
C LEU A 143 1.72 4.10 13.76
N LYS A 144 0.84 3.80 14.71
CA LYS A 144 0.69 4.58 15.95
C LYS A 144 1.93 4.48 16.83
N ALA A 145 2.55 3.31 16.93
CA ALA A 145 3.81 3.14 17.63
C ALA A 145 4.95 3.93 16.98
N VAL A 146 4.98 4.03 15.65
CA VAL A 146 5.96 4.84 14.92
C VAL A 146 5.70 6.34 15.13
N GLN A 147 4.44 6.79 15.09
CA GLN A 147 4.08 8.18 15.39
C GLN A 147 4.49 8.57 16.82
N ASN A 148 4.27 7.69 17.81
CA ASN A 148 4.75 7.91 19.17
C ASN A 148 6.28 8.01 19.26
N ILE A 149 7.04 7.36 18.37
CA ILE A 149 8.51 7.51 18.32
C ILE A 149 8.87 8.89 17.78
N VAL A 150 8.21 9.32 16.70
CA VAL A 150 8.39 10.64 16.08
C VAL A 150 8.03 11.78 17.02
N ASP A 151 6.93 11.65 17.75
CA ASP A 151 6.50 12.64 18.76
C ASP A 151 7.49 12.75 19.93
N ASN A 152 8.12 11.63 20.33
CA ASN A 152 9.12 11.60 21.41
C ASN A 152 10.51 12.09 20.98
N ILE A 153 10.86 12.01 19.69
CA ILE A 153 12.14 12.49 19.14
C ILE A 153 12.11 14.02 18.91
N GLY A 154 10.93 14.65 19.00
CA GLY A 154 10.78 16.11 19.03
C GLY A 154 10.48 16.75 17.68
N SER A 155 10.19 15.97 16.64
CA SER A 155 9.69 16.47 15.36
C SER A 155 8.16 16.45 15.36
N ALA A 156 7.54 17.63 15.49
CA ALA A 156 6.09 17.82 15.41
C ALA A 156 5.52 17.68 13.98
N GLN A 157 6.07 16.77 13.17
CA GLN A 157 5.58 16.49 11.81
C GLN A 157 4.96 15.10 11.81
N ASN A 158 3.64 15.03 11.61
CA ASN A 158 2.91 13.76 11.49
C ASN A 158 3.50 12.94 10.33
N LEU A 159 3.90 11.68 10.56
CA LEU A 159 4.42 10.77 9.51
C LEU A 159 3.46 10.66 8.32
N SER A 160 2.15 10.73 8.61
CA SER A 160 1.09 10.76 7.61
C SER A 160 1.21 11.97 6.66
N LEU A 161 1.66 13.14 7.16
CA LEU A 161 1.86 14.36 6.35
C LEU A 161 3.10 14.28 5.47
N MET A 162 4.20 13.65 5.93
CA MET A 162 5.37 13.43 5.07
C MET A 162 5.04 12.49 3.91
N ARG A 163 4.36 11.37 4.21
CA ARG A 163 3.88 10.43 3.19
C ARG A 163 2.86 11.07 2.24
N LEU A 164 2.03 12.00 2.70
CA LEU A 164 1.13 12.79 1.84
C LEU A 164 1.91 13.61 0.79
N GLY A 165 3.09 14.12 1.14
CA GLY A 165 3.98 14.80 0.20
C GLY A 165 4.59 13.88 -0.86
N ASP A 166 5.00 12.67 -0.47
CA ASP A 166 5.62 11.70 -1.37
C ASP A 166 4.61 11.03 -2.31
N PHE A 167 3.49 10.55 -1.77
CA PHE A 167 2.47 9.86 -2.57
C PHE A 167 1.54 10.81 -3.31
N ARG A 168 1.41 12.06 -2.82
CA ARG A 168 0.45 13.06 -3.35
C ARG A 168 -0.98 12.53 -3.43
N LYS A 169 -1.30 11.54 -2.60
CA LYS A 169 -2.58 10.83 -2.55
C LYS A 169 -2.98 10.56 -1.11
N CYS A 170 -4.26 10.70 -0.82
CA CYS A 170 -4.88 10.33 0.45
C CYS A 170 -6.11 9.46 0.18
N LEU A 171 -6.17 8.28 0.79
CA LEU A 171 -7.28 7.35 0.64
C LEU A 171 -8.24 7.45 1.83
N PHE A 172 -9.54 7.47 1.56
CA PHE A 172 -10.57 7.25 2.55
C PHE A 172 -11.22 5.90 2.29
N VAL A 173 -11.22 5.04 3.30
CA VAL A 173 -11.79 3.68 3.24
C VAL A 173 -12.73 3.47 4.43
N GLU A 174 -13.69 2.55 4.36
CA GLU A 174 -14.66 2.41 5.45
C GLU A 174 -14.06 1.76 6.69
N GLY A 175 -13.15 0.80 6.53
CA GLY A 175 -12.51 0.12 7.65
C GLY A 175 -11.05 -0.26 7.42
N ASN A 176 -10.78 -1.56 7.50
CA ASN A 176 -9.45 -2.14 7.23
C ASN A 176 -9.32 -2.60 5.77
N ASP A 177 -10.12 -2.02 4.88
CA ASP A 177 -10.31 -2.47 3.50
C ASP A 177 -9.01 -2.34 2.68
N ILE A 178 -8.14 -1.42 3.09
CA ILE A 178 -6.80 -1.25 2.54
C ILE A 178 -5.98 -2.56 2.56
N LYS A 179 -6.21 -3.44 3.53
CA LYS A 179 -5.55 -4.75 3.61
C LYS A 179 -6.04 -5.69 2.51
N ILE A 180 -7.33 -5.68 2.21
CA ILE A 180 -7.92 -6.48 1.14
C ILE A 180 -7.48 -5.92 -0.21
N LEU A 181 -7.53 -4.59 -0.40
CA LEU A 181 -7.00 -3.90 -1.57
C LEU A 181 -5.53 -4.26 -1.83
N SER A 182 -4.70 -4.25 -0.79
CA SER A 182 -3.28 -4.60 -0.91
C SER A 182 -3.08 -6.05 -1.37
N LYS A 183 -3.94 -6.99 -0.95
CA LYS A 183 -3.89 -8.37 -1.44
C LYS A 183 -4.30 -8.51 -2.89
N PHE A 184 -5.31 -7.76 -3.35
CA PHE A 184 -5.63 -7.72 -4.77
C PHE A 184 -4.53 -7.05 -5.59
N TYR A 185 -3.87 -6.02 -5.06
CA TYR A 185 -2.71 -5.38 -5.67
C TYR A 185 -1.55 -6.37 -5.87
N GLU A 186 -1.20 -7.14 -4.83
CA GLU A 186 -0.18 -8.20 -4.91
C GLU A 186 -0.52 -9.25 -6.00
N ILE A 187 -1.80 -9.58 -6.20
CA ILE A 187 -2.25 -10.51 -7.25
C ILE A 187 -2.06 -9.91 -8.65
N LEU A 188 -2.37 -8.62 -8.83
CA LEU A 188 -2.27 -7.93 -10.12
C LEU A 188 -0.83 -7.58 -10.49
N TYR A 189 0.02 -7.29 -9.51
CA TYR A 189 1.39 -6.81 -9.69
C TYR A 189 2.40 -7.60 -8.83
N PRO A 190 2.62 -8.91 -9.09
CA PRO A 190 3.39 -9.80 -8.22
C PRO A 190 4.88 -9.43 -8.10
N ASP A 191 5.44 -8.74 -9.10
CA ASP A 191 6.85 -8.34 -9.11
C ASP A 191 7.11 -7.00 -8.39
N ASN A 192 6.08 -6.35 -7.85
CA ASN A 192 6.21 -5.04 -7.20
C ASN A 192 6.33 -5.17 -5.68
N GLU A 193 7.38 -4.57 -5.09
CA GLU A 193 7.58 -4.53 -3.63
C GLU A 193 6.69 -3.49 -2.92
N PHE A 194 5.97 -2.67 -3.68
CA PHE A 194 5.06 -1.66 -3.16
C PHE A 194 3.84 -2.28 -2.46
N SER A 195 3.41 -1.69 -1.35
CA SER A 195 2.14 -2.04 -0.69
C SER A 195 1.23 -0.82 -0.64
N LEU A 196 -0.05 -1.00 -0.98
CA LEU A 196 -1.04 0.08 -0.90
C LEU A 196 -1.20 0.60 0.54
N GLU A 197 -0.86 -0.19 1.55
CA GLU A 197 -0.86 0.24 2.97
C GLU A 197 0.17 1.36 3.26
N MET A 198 1.13 1.59 2.36
CA MET A 198 2.09 2.70 2.46
C MET A 198 1.45 4.06 2.13
N ILE A 199 0.40 4.08 1.30
CA ILE A 199 -0.32 5.29 0.94
C ILE A 199 -1.08 5.81 2.18
N PRO A 200 -1.02 7.11 2.50
CA PRO A 200 -1.81 7.67 3.59
C PRO A 200 -3.30 7.35 3.44
N TRP A 201 -3.89 6.70 4.44
CA TRP A 201 -5.30 6.35 4.43
C TRP A 201 -6.00 6.67 5.76
N ILE A 202 -7.29 6.99 5.68
CA ILE A 202 -8.15 7.37 6.80
C ILE A 202 -9.39 6.46 6.79
N SER A 203 -9.74 5.89 7.94
CA SER A 203 -10.97 5.11 8.10
C SER A 203 -12.17 6.02 8.40
N LEU A 204 -13.19 5.95 7.55
CA LEU A 204 -14.44 6.71 7.71
C LEU A 204 -15.47 5.99 8.58
N GLY A 205 -15.56 4.65 8.50
CA GLY A 205 -16.63 3.90 9.18
C GLY A 205 -17.98 3.99 8.47
N GLY A 206 -17.99 4.23 7.16
CA GLY A 206 -19.18 4.23 6.31
C GLY A 206 -19.68 5.61 5.87
N TRP A 207 -20.80 5.60 5.15
CA TRP A 207 -21.43 6.77 4.53
C TRP A 207 -21.72 7.93 5.50
N SER A 208 -22.02 7.62 6.77
CA SER A 208 -22.35 8.63 7.79
C SER A 208 -21.24 9.68 8.00
N ARG A 209 -19.99 9.31 7.74
CA ARG A 209 -18.80 10.17 7.90
C ARG A 209 -18.25 10.65 6.56
N PHE A 210 -18.96 10.43 5.46
CA PHE A 210 -18.58 10.90 4.13
C PHE A 210 -18.35 12.42 4.07
N ASN A 211 -19.11 13.20 4.85
CA ASN A 211 -18.91 14.66 4.96
C ASN A 211 -17.50 15.05 5.44
N GLU A 212 -16.86 14.22 6.26
CA GLU A 212 -15.49 14.46 6.73
C GLU A 212 -14.49 14.31 5.58
N ALA A 213 -14.70 13.34 4.68
CA ALA A 213 -13.89 13.17 3.47
C ALA A 213 -14.07 14.35 2.50
N LEU A 214 -15.31 14.83 2.31
CA LEU A 214 -15.59 16.02 1.48
C LEU A 214 -14.86 17.26 2.01
N GLY A 215 -14.98 17.53 3.32
CA GLY A 215 -14.33 18.68 3.96
C GLY A 215 -12.80 18.61 3.85
N THR A 216 -12.22 17.44 4.12
CA THR A 216 -10.78 17.22 4.02
C THR A 216 -10.27 17.35 2.59
N SER A 217 -11.00 16.82 1.63
CA SER A 217 -10.71 16.94 0.21
C SER A 217 -10.65 18.38 -0.26
N LYS A 218 -11.68 19.17 0.10
CA LYS A 218 -11.74 20.58 -0.23
C LYS A 218 -10.56 21.35 0.36
N LEU A 219 -10.23 21.08 1.63
CA LEU A 219 -9.09 21.70 2.30
C LEU A 219 -7.76 21.35 1.62
N PHE A 220 -7.50 20.08 1.30
CA PHE A 220 -6.28 19.70 0.59
C PHE A 220 -6.20 20.32 -0.81
N TYR A 221 -7.32 20.40 -1.52
CA TYR A 221 -7.35 21.03 -2.83
C TYR A 221 -6.99 22.53 -2.75
N GLU A 222 -7.59 23.26 -1.80
CA GLU A 222 -7.38 24.71 -1.59
C GLU A 222 -5.94 25.01 -1.12
N GLU A 223 -5.45 24.28 -0.12
CA GLU A 223 -4.13 24.54 0.48
C GLU A 223 -2.96 24.09 -0.39
N THR A 224 -3.15 23.03 -1.19
CA THR A 224 -2.06 22.44 -1.97
C THR A 224 -2.12 22.77 -3.45
N SER A 225 -3.07 23.62 -3.87
CA SER A 225 -3.30 23.93 -5.30
C SER A 225 -3.40 22.67 -6.16
N ASN A 226 -4.19 21.69 -5.72
CA ASN A 226 -4.41 20.40 -6.38
C ASN A 226 -3.16 19.48 -6.46
N MET A 227 -2.15 19.66 -5.62
CA MET A 227 -1.01 18.75 -5.56
C MET A 227 -1.37 17.41 -4.89
N ILE A 228 -2.25 17.42 -3.88
CA ILE A 228 -2.71 16.20 -3.19
C ILE A 228 -4.08 15.80 -3.74
N LYS A 229 -4.19 14.57 -4.24
CA LYS A 229 -5.46 13.97 -4.64
C LYS A 229 -6.07 13.17 -3.50
N THR A 230 -7.36 13.36 -3.28
CA THR A 230 -8.15 12.57 -2.32
C THR A 230 -9.00 11.57 -3.06
N ILE A 231 -8.94 10.31 -2.63
CA ILE A 231 -9.74 9.22 -3.19
C ILE A 231 -10.56 8.64 -2.05
N CYS A 232 -11.88 8.55 -2.20
CA CYS A 232 -12.76 7.91 -1.24
C CYS A 232 -13.38 6.69 -1.87
N ILE A 233 -13.30 5.55 -1.17
CA ILE A 233 -13.86 4.28 -1.60
C ILE A 233 -14.90 3.89 -0.55
N LEU A 234 -16.16 3.76 -0.98
CA LEU A 234 -17.28 3.40 -0.13
C LEU A 234 -17.88 2.06 -0.55
N ASP A 235 -18.41 1.34 0.43
CA ASP A 235 -19.27 0.19 0.21
C ASP A 235 -20.61 0.65 -0.36
N HIS A 236 -21.25 -0.20 -1.16
CA HIS A 236 -22.56 0.12 -1.74
C HIS A 236 -23.67 0.02 -0.68
N ASP A 237 -23.52 -0.89 0.30
CA ASP A 237 -24.37 -1.00 1.49
C ASP A 237 -25.90 -0.89 1.23
N TYR A 238 -26.36 -1.55 0.16
CA TYR A 238 -27.76 -1.58 -0.30
C TYR A 238 -28.37 -0.23 -0.70
N HIS A 239 -27.59 0.85 -0.75
CA HIS A 239 -28.03 2.17 -1.19
C HIS A 239 -28.58 2.14 -2.62
N LEU A 240 -29.59 2.97 -2.89
CA LEU A 240 -30.16 3.02 -4.24
C LEU A 240 -29.37 3.99 -5.14
N GLU A 241 -29.52 3.79 -6.44
CA GLU A 241 -28.76 4.50 -7.47
C GLU A 241 -28.95 6.03 -7.42
N ASN A 242 -30.12 6.51 -7.00
CA ASN A 242 -30.38 7.93 -6.80
C ASN A 242 -29.53 8.54 -5.68
N GLU A 243 -29.32 7.83 -4.57
CA GLU A 243 -28.47 8.29 -3.47
C GLU A 243 -26.99 8.28 -3.87
N ILE A 244 -26.55 7.23 -4.56
CA ILE A 244 -25.20 7.11 -5.10
C ILE A 244 -24.90 8.27 -6.06
N ASN A 245 -25.83 8.60 -6.94
CA ASN A 245 -25.70 9.74 -7.85
C ASN A 245 -25.58 11.09 -7.12
N GLU A 246 -26.26 11.26 -5.98
CA GLU A 246 -26.12 12.46 -5.15
C GLU A 246 -24.74 12.53 -4.49
N LEU A 247 -24.19 11.39 -4.02
CA LEU A 247 -22.83 11.34 -3.50
C LEU A 247 -21.80 11.74 -4.55
N PHE A 248 -21.92 11.23 -5.79
CA PHE A 248 -21.00 11.58 -6.87
C PHE A 248 -20.99 13.08 -7.16
N LYS A 249 -22.16 13.74 -7.17
CA LYS A 249 -22.26 15.20 -7.33
C LYS A 249 -21.53 15.94 -6.21
N ARG A 250 -21.76 15.56 -4.96
CA ARG A 250 -21.13 16.19 -3.79
C ARG A 250 -19.61 15.97 -3.76
N ALA A 251 -19.16 14.79 -4.18
CA ALA A 251 -17.74 14.47 -4.32
C ALA A 251 -17.07 15.38 -5.36
N GLU A 252 -17.68 15.51 -6.54
CA GLU A 252 -17.17 16.36 -7.62
C GLU A 252 -17.05 17.83 -7.21
N GLU A 253 -18.06 18.36 -6.51
CA GLU A 253 -18.06 19.72 -5.95
C GLU A 253 -16.90 19.92 -4.96
N SER A 254 -16.54 18.89 -4.20
CA SER A 254 -15.47 18.92 -3.19
C SER A 254 -14.11 18.46 -3.71
N LYS A 255 -13.98 18.26 -5.03
CA LYS A 255 -12.77 17.73 -5.69
C LYS A 255 -12.29 16.38 -5.16
N LEU A 256 -13.23 15.60 -4.59
CA LEU A 256 -12.99 14.26 -4.09
C LEU A 256 -13.21 13.25 -5.21
N ILE A 257 -12.22 12.40 -5.46
CA ILE A 257 -12.40 11.27 -6.37
C ILE A 257 -13.16 10.19 -5.60
N LEU A 258 -14.44 9.98 -5.93
CA LEU A 258 -15.27 8.97 -5.29
C LEU A 258 -15.32 7.69 -6.12
N HIS A 259 -15.21 6.55 -5.45
CA HIS A 259 -15.61 5.24 -5.93
C HIS A 259 -16.62 4.63 -4.97
N VAL A 260 -17.69 4.04 -5.50
CA VAL A 260 -18.62 3.20 -4.75
C VAL A 260 -18.55 1.82 -5.38
N TRP A 261 -18.30 0.78 -4.57
CA TRP A 261 -18.18 -0.58 -5.07
C TRP A 261 -19.41 -1.01 -5.88
N GLU A 262 -19.22 -1.72 -6.99
CA GLU A 262 -20.33 -2.30 -7.78
C GLU A 262 -21.04 -3.44 -7.01
N ARG A 263 -20.31 -4.10 -6.09
CA ARG A 263 -20.85 -5.11 -5.16
C ARG A 263 -21.12 -4.48 -3.78
N LYS A 264 -21.92 -5.16 -2.95
CA LYS A 264 -22.35 -4.68 -1.63
C LYS A 264 -21.19 -4.11 -0.79
N GLU A 265 -20.10 -4.87 -0.62
CA GLU A 265 -18.91 -4.50 0.15
C GLU A 265 -17.65 -5.12 -0.47
N ILE A 266 -16.47 -4.64 -0.08
CA ILE A 266 -15.19 -5.14 -0.60
C ILE A 266 -15.01 -6.66 -0.42
N GLU A 267 -15.54 -7.26 0.66
CA GLU A 267 -15.48 -8.71 0.86
C GLU A 267 -16.14 -9.52 -0.26
N ASN A 268 -17.16 -8.97 -0.93
CA ASN A 268 -17.84 -9.63 -2.03
C ASN A 268 -16.92 -9.85 -3.24
N TYR A 269 -15.79 -9.13 -3.35
CA TYR A 269 -14.81 -9.35 -4.41
C TYR A 269 -13.94 -10.60 -4.18
N ILE A 270 -13.89 -11.09 -2.94
CA ILE A 270 -13.23 -12.38 -2.62
C ILE A 270 -14.10 -13.55 -3.10
N LEU A 271 -15.40 -13.33 -3.27
CA LEU A 271 -16.37 -14.34 -3.67
C LEU A 271 -16.41 -14.49 -5.20
N VAL A 272 -15.61 -15.43 -5.71
CA VAL A 272 -15.61 -15.85 -7.11
C VAL A 272 -15.76 -17.38 -7.16
N PRO A 273 -16.83 -17.92 -7.79
CA PRO A 273 -17.13 -19.35 -7.74
C PRO A 273 -15.97 -20.24 -8.19
N GLU A 274 -15.26 -19.87 -9.27
CA GLU A 274 -14.11 -20.60 -9.81
C GLU A 274 -12.91 -20.59 -8.86
N VAL A 275 -12.67 -19.47 -8.16
CA VAL A 275 -11.60 -19.39 -7.15
C VAL A 275 -11.95 -20.28 -5.96
N ILE A 276 -13.19 -20.19 -5.46
CA ILE A 276 -13.64 -21.00 -4.33
C ILE A 276 -13.58 -22.49 -4.68
N PHE A 277 -13.99 -22.87 -5.89
CA PHE A 277 -13.88 -24.25 -6.37
C PHE A 277 -12.42 -24.74 -6.39
N ARG A 278 -11.47 -23.91 -6.85
CA ARG A 278 -10.03 -24.25 -6.81
C ARG A 278 -9.49 -24.48 -5.40
N VAL A 279 -10.12 -23.95 -4.36
CA VAL A 279 -9.74 -24.26 -2.97
C VAL A 279 -10.01 -25.74 -2.64
N THR A 280 -11.05 -26.34 -3.23
CA THR A 280 -11.41 -27.74 -2.98
C THR A 280 -10.41 -28.75 -3.56
N GLY A 281 -9.67 -28.36 -4.61
CA GLY A 281 -8.73 -29.24 -5.31
C GLY A 281 -9.39 -30.35 -6.15
N LEU A 282 -10.71 -30.28 -6.37
CA LEU A 282 -11.45 -31.24 -7.19
C LEU A 282 -11.21 -31.03 -8.69
N ASP A 283 -11.43 -32.09 -9.47
CA ASP A 283 -11.37 -32.03 -10.94
C ASP A 283 -12.51 -31.20 -11.53
N LYS A 284 -12.23 -30.50 -12.63
CA LYS A 284 -13.17 -29.59 -13.31
C LYS A 284 -14.54 -30.20 -13.63
N GLN A 285 -14.62 -31.52 -13.82
CA GLN A 285 -15.89 -32.22 -14.07
C GLN A 285 -16.92 -32.03 -12.93
N TYR A 286 -16.47 -31.80 -11.69
CA TYR A 286 -17.34 -31.58 -10.54
C TYR A 286 -17.78 -30.11 -10.36
N TYR A 287 -17.31 -29.20 -11.21
CA TYR A 287 -17.61 -27.77 -11.07
C TYR A 287 -19.11 -27.48 -11.19
N SER A 288 -19.82 -28.12 -12.12
CA SER A 288 -21.25 -27.88 -12.31
C SER A 288 -22.09 -28.31 -11.10
N GLU A 289 -21.75 -29.44 -10.48
CA GLU A 289 -22.38 -29.91 -9.24
C GLU A 289 -22.09 -28.95 -8.08
N PHE A 290 -20.82 -28.57 -7.92
CA PHE A 290 -20.38 -27.60 -6.92
C PHE A 290 -21.10 -26.26 -7.06
N TYR A 291 -21.20 -25.73 -8.29
CA TYR A 291 -21.85 -24.45 -8.58
C TYR A 291 -23.34 -24.49 -8.22
N ASN A 292 -24.04 -25.56 -8.59
CA ASN A 292 -25.47 -25.71 -8.28
C ASN A 292 -25.72 -25.81 -6.77
N GLU A 293 -24.88 -26.55 -6.04
CA GLU A 293 -24.98 -26.61 -4.59
C GLU A 293 -24.68 -25.26 -3.93
N LEU A 294 -23.62 -24.58 -4.37
CA LEU A 294 -23.28 -23.24 -3.89
C LEU A 294 -24.46 -22.29 -4.13
N ASN A 295 -25.07 -22.33 -5.31
CA ASN A 295 -26.22 -21.51 -5.65
C ASN A 295 -27.41 -21.74 -4.70
N SER A 296 -27.72 -23.00 -4.39
CA SER A 296 -28.80 -23.36 -3.47
C SER A 296 -28.48 -22.96 -2.02
N LYS A 297 -27.22 -23.08 -1.58
CA LYS A 297 -26.81 -22.68 -0.23
C LYS A 297 -26.96 -21.18 0.01
N LEU A 298 -26.78 -20.35 -1.03
CA LEU A 298 -26.89 -18.90 -0.91
C LEU A 298 -28.33 -18.39 -0.76
N ASP A 299 -29.33 -19.19 -1.12
CA ASP A 299 -30.74 -18.79 -1.00
C ASP A 299 -31.18 -18.48 0.44
N ILE A 300 -30.45 -19.00 1.43
CA ILE A 300 -30.67 -18.65 2.84
C ILE A 300 -30.58 -17.14 3.11
N PHE A 301 -29.79 -16.40 2.32
CA PHE A 301 -29.61 -14.96 2.48
C PHE A 301 -30.67 -14.12 1.78
N LYS A 302 -31.54 -14.73 0.95
CA LYS A 302 -32.48 -13.97 0.10
C LYS A 302 -33.42 -13.09 0.93
N VAL A 303 -33.93 -13.63 2.04
CA VAL A 303 -34.85 -12.90 2.93
C VAL A 303 -34.16 -11.69 3.54
N ASP A 304 -32.98 -11.88 4.13
CA ASP A 304 -32.21 -10.79 4.75
C ASP A 304 -31.88 -9.68 3.74
N VAL A 305 -31.49 -10.04 2.51
CA VAL A 305 -31.19 -9.06 1.46
C VAL A 305 -32.45 -8.28 1.06
N VAL A 306 -33.60 -8.94 0.91
CA VAL A 306 -34.88 -8.28 0.62
C VAL A 306 -35.26 -7.32 1.73
N ASP A 307 -35.10 -7.72 3.00
CA ASP A 307 -35.44 -6.89 4.15
C ASP A 307 -34.56 -5.63 4.22
N HIS A 308 -33.27 -5.74 3.90
CA HIS A 308 -32.36 -4.61 3.80
C HIS A 308 -32.78 -3.61 2.72
N TYR A 309 -33.07 -4.08 1.51
CA TYR A 309 -33.56 -3.19 0.44
C TYR A 309 -34.92 -2.59 0.76
N ALA A 310 -35.85 -3.35 1.36
CA ALA A 310 -37.16 -2.85 1.77
C ALA A 310 -37.04 -1.71 2.77
N LYS A 311 -36.11 -1.83 3.72
CA LYS A 311 -35.75 -0.75 4.64
C LYS A 311 -35.23 0.47 3.87
N GLN A 312 -34.31 0.28 2.93
CA GLN A 312 -33.74 1.38 2.13
C GLN A 312 -34.79 2.13 1.31
N PHE A 313 -35.71 1.41 0.65
CA PHE A 313 -36.84 2.02 -0.07
C PHE A 313 -37.71 2.90 0.84
N GLY A 314 -37.93 2.46 2.09
CA GLY A 314 -38.67 3.21 3.09
C GLY A 314 -37.94 4.45 3.62
N GLU A 315 -36.61 4.39 3.75
CA GLU A 315 -35.80 5.53 4.21
C GLU A 315 -35.79 6.68 3.18
N ILE A 316 -35.69 6.34 1.89
CA ILE A 316 -35.71 7.31 0.79
C ILE A 316 -37.08 7.95 0.63
N ASN A 317 -38.16 7.16 0.75
CA ASN A 317 -39.51 7.66 0.63
C ASN A 317 -40.34 7.31 1.87
N ARG A 318 -40.21 8.15 2.90
CA ARG A 318 -40.92 8.04 4.18
C ARG A 318 -42.45 8.08 4.08
N SER A 319 -43.00 8.47 2.92
CA SER A 319 -44.44 8.47 2.67
C SER A 319 -44.96 7.14 2.15
N LYS A 320 -44.10 6.23 1.68
CA LYS A 320 -44.49 4.89 1.25
C LYS A 320 -44.82 4.03 2.45
N ASP A 321 -45.90 3.26 2.34
CA ASP A 321 -46.22 2.26 3.34
C ASP A 321 -45.25 1.06 3.26
N PRO A 322 -45.03 0.35 4.38
CA PRO A 322 -44.10 -0.79 4.41
C PRO A 322 -44.42 -1.91 3.43
N ILE A 323 -45.69 -2.13 3.06
CA ILE A 323 -46.08 -3.20 2.14
C ILE A 323 -45.58 -2.86 0.73
N THR A 324 -45.73 -1.60 0.31
CA THR A 324 -45.20 -1.11 -0.97
C THR A 324 -43.67 -1.25 -1.03
N CYS A 325 -42.94 -0.84 0.01
CA CYS A 325 -41.47 -0.99 0.05
C CYS A 325 -41.02 -2.46 -0.03
N ASN A 326 -41.73 -3.36 0.65
CA ASN A 326 -41.46 -4.80 0.58
C ASN A 326 -41.71 -5.36 -0.82
N ARG A 327 -42.78 -4.92 -1.50
CA ARG A 327 -43.08 -5.36 -2.87
C ARG A 327 -41.98 -4.90 -3.83
N GLU A 328 -41.59 -3.63 -3.78
CA GLU A 328 -40.52 -3.08 -4.62
C GLU A 328 -39.17 -3.79 -4.38
N ALA A 329 -38.82 -4.07 -3.12
CA ALA A 329 -37.61 -4.81 -2.80
C ALA A 329 -37.62 -6.25 -3.36
N ARG A 330 -38.76 -6.95 -3.29
CA ARG A 330 -38.89 -8.29 -3.88
C ARG A 330 -38.75 -8.26 -5.39
N GLU A 331 -39.44 -7.34 -6.06
CA GLU A 331 -39.34 -7.18 -7.52
C GLU A 331 -37.91 -6.83 -7.95
N PHE A 332 -37.21 -5.98 -7.20
CA PHE A 332 -35.82 -5.64 -7.47
C PHE A 332 -34.89 -6.86 -7.32
N ILE A 333 -35.04 -7.64 -6.25
CA ILE A 333 -34.20 -8.80 -5.97
C ILE A 333 -34.50 -9.97 -6.88
N GLU A 334 -35.76 -10.21 -7.29
CA GLU A 334 -36.10 -11.28 -8.22
C GLU A 334 -35.34 -11.16 -9.55
N ASN A 335 -35.09 -9.94 -10.01
CA ASN A 335 -34.31 -9.68 -11.23
C ASN A 335 -32.80 -9.83 -11.05
N LYS A 336 -32.29 -9.91 -9.82
CA LYS A 336 -30.85 -9.93 -9.48
C LYS A 336 -30.46 -11.10 -8.56
N TRP A 337 -31.20 -12.22 -8.64
CA TRP A 337 -30.98 -13.39 -7.77
C TRP A 337 -30.95 -14.70 -8.58
N ASN A 338 -30.53 -14.63 -9.84
CA ASN A 338 -30.59 -15.76 -10.78
C ASN A 338 -29.28 -16.56 -10.83
N THR A 339 -28.13 -15.88 -10.73
CA THR A 339 -26.81 -16.54 -10.77
C THR A 339 -26.07 -16.42 -9.43
N VAL A 340 -25.04 -17.26 -9.23
CA VAL A 340 -24.19 -17.18 -8.03
C VAL A 340 -23.47 -15.85 -7.96
N GLU A 341 -23.03 -15.30 -9.09
CA GLU A 341 -22.33 -14.02 -9.19
C GLU A 341 -23.23 -12.86 -8.75
N GLU A 342 -24.50 -12.86 -9.19
CA GLU A 342 -25.48 -11.86 -8.76
C GLU A 342 -25.76 -11.95 -7.26
N LYS A 343 -25.95 -13.17 -6.74
CA LYS A 343 -26.12 -13.38 -5.30
C LYS A 343 -24.90 -12.89 -4.52
N PHE A 344 -23.69 -13.24 -4.97
CA PHE A 344 -22.44 -12.77 -4.38
C PHE A 344 -22.26 -11.27 -4.45
N ALA A 345 -22.84 -10.58 -5.42
CA ALA A 345 -22.80 -9.11 -5.45
C ALA A 345 -23.68 -8.47 -4.36
N LEU A 346 -24.73 -9.15 -3.89
CA LEU A 346 -25.75 -8.58 -3.01
C LEU A 346 -25.66 -9.03 -1.55
N VAL A 347 -25.26 -10.28 -1.28
CA VAL A 347 -25.22 -10.81 0.09
C VAL A 347 -24.21 -10.07 0.97
N ASN A 348 -24.39 -10.15 2.29
CA ASN A 348 -23.32 -9.79 3.22
C ASN A 348 -22.10 -10.69 2.97
N GLY A 349 -21.00 -10.11 2.48
CA GLY A 349 -19.81 -10.85 2.07
C GLY A 349 -19.16 -11.59 3.24
N LYS A 350 -19.12 -10.97 4.43
CA LYS A 350 -18.56 -11.59 5.64
C LYS A 350 -19.32 -12.86 6.04
N ASP A 351 -20.65 -12.83 5.99
CA ASP A 351 -21.47 -13.98 6.35
C ASP A 351 -21.51 -15.04 5.26
N ALA A 352 -21.49 -14.65 3.99
CA ALA A 352 -21.31 -15.58 2.87
C ALA A 352 -19.99 -16.35 2.98
N ILE A 353 -18.87 -15.67 3.28
CA ILE A 353 -17.57 -16.32 3.49
C ILE A 353 -17.64 -17.31 4.67
N LYS A 354 -18.29 -16.96 5.78
CA LYS A 354 -18.47 -17.87 6.92
C LYS A 354 -19.28 -19.11 6.53
N LEU A 355 -20.39 -18.92 5.80
CA LEU A 355 -21.22 -20.02 5.32
C LEU A 355 -20.45 -20.97 4.41
N ILE A 356 -19.73 -20.42 3.42
CA ILE A 356 -18.94 -21.18 2.45
C ILE A 356 -17.83 -21.96 3.16
N ASN A 357 -17.11 -21.31 4.08
CA ASN A 357 -16.05 -21.97 4.84
C ASN A 357 -16.59 -23.14 5.66
N ARG A 358 -17.74 -22.96 6.35
CA ARG A 358 -18.40 -24.06 7.08
C ARG A 358 -18.81 -25.19 6.13
N TRP A 359 -19.50 -24.88 5.04
CA TRP A 359 -19.97 -25.88 4.08
C TRP A 359 -18.82 -26.67 3.45
N ILE A 360 -17.77 -26.00 2.98
CA ILE A 360 -16.59 -26.66 2.38
C ILE A 360 -15.86 -27.52 3.42
N LYS A 361 -15.79 -27.05 4.67
CA LYS A 361 -15.18 -27.83 5.75
C LYS A 361 -15.97 -29.09 6.07
N GLU A 362 -17.29 -29.01 6.12
CA GLU A 362 -18.17 -30.17 6.38
C GLU A 362 -18.12 -31.19 5.23
N LYS A 363 -18.19 -30.72 3.97
CA LYS A 363 -18.29 -31.61 2.81
C LYS A 363 -16.94 -32.17 2.35
N TYR A 364 -15.89 -31.36 2.37
CA TYR A 364 -14.59 -31.71 1.78
C TYR A 364 -13.46 -31.80 2.82
N ASN A 365 -13.73 -31.50 4.09
CA ASN A 365 -12.72 -31.42 5.16
C ASN A 365 -11.59 -30.39 4.91
N ILE A 366 -11.84 -29.39 4.05
CA ILE A 366 -10.88 -28.35 3.67
C ILE A 366 -11.24 -27.02 4.34
N THR A 367 -10.24 -26.25 4.78
CA THR A 367 -10.44 -24.88 5.27
C THR A 367 -10.49 -23.91 4.09
N CYS A 368 -11.55 -23.10 4.00
CA CYS A 368 -11.75 -22.09 2.96
C CYS A 368 -11.78 -20.68 3.58
N SER A 369 -10.66 -20.29 4.22
CA SER A 369 -10.51 -18.94 4.80
C SER A 369 -10.31 -17.88 3.72
N ARG A 370 -10.53 -16.60 4.04
CA ARG A 370 -10.28 -15.46 3.14
C ARG A 370 -8.90 -15.52 2.49
N SER A 371 -7.85 -15.70 3.30
CA SER A 371 -6.48 -15.82 2.83
C SER A 371 -6.26 -17.01 1.89
N LYS A 372 -6.97 -18.14 2.14
CA LYS A 372 -6.87 -19.33 1.28
C LYS A 372 -7.58 -19.14 -0.06
N ILE A 373 -8.70 -18.42 -0.08
CA ILE A 373 -9.40 -18.05 -1.32
C ILE A 373 -8.51 -17.07 -2.09
N LEU A 374 -8.04 -16.00 -1.45
CA LEU A 374 -7.14 -15.01 -2.05
C LEU A 374 -5.88 -15.65 -2.65
N SER A 375 -5.28 -16.64 -1.97
CA SER A 375 -4.09 -17.35 -2.48
C SER A 375 -4.35 -18.21 -3.73
N LYS A 376 -5.61 -18.36 -4.16
CA LYS A 376 -6.01 -19.12 -5.35
C LYS A 376 -6.45 -18.22 -6.50
N PHE A 377 -6.52 -16.90 -6.32
CA PHE A 377 -6.77 -15.97 -7.41
C PHE A 377 -5.63 -15.96 -8.43
N THR A 378 -5.99 -15.70 -9.67
CA THR A 378 -5.11 -15.28 -10.77
C THR A 378 -5.56 -13.91 -11.26
N VAL A 379 -4.75 -13.26 -12.10
CA VAL A 379 -5.05 -11.92 -12.66
C VAL A 379 -6.39 -11.87 -13.39
N ASP A 380 -6.77 -12.97 -14.07
CA ASP A 380 -8.02 -13.07 -14.83
C ASP A 380 -9.25 -13.18 -13.93
N ASP A 381 -9.09 -13.68 -12.70
CA ASP A 381 -10.19 -13.84 -11.74
C ASP A 381 -10.55 -12.52 -11.04
N VAL A 382 -9.64 -11.54 -11.06
CA VAL A 382 -9.85 -10.26 -10.38
C VAL A 382 -10.93 -9.46 -11.13
N PRO A 383 -12.08 -9.13 -10.50
CA PRO A 383 -13.15 -8.39 -11.15
C PRO A 383 -12.69 -7.03 -11.67
N ASN A 384 -13.25 -6.58 -12.79
CA ASN A 384 -12.85 -5.33 -13.44
C ASN A 384 -12.98 -4.10 -12.54
N ASP A 385 -14.01 -4.04 -11.70
CA ASP A 385 -14.19 -2.93 -10.77
C ASP A 385 -13.06 -2.85 -9.73
N MET A 386 -12.56 -3.99 -9.24
CA MET A 386 -11.36 -4.04 -8.39
C MET A 386 -10.12 -3.56 -9.13
N LYS A 387 -9.96 -3.92 -10.41
CA LYS A 387 -8.84 -3.44 -11.24
C LYS A 387 -8.89 -1.91 -11.39
N LYS A 388 -10.06 -1.35 -11.71
CA LYS A 388 -10.27 0.11 -11.81
C LYS A 388 -9.91 0.83 -10.52
N VAL A 389 -10.32 0.31 -9.36
CA VAL A 389 -9.98 0.91 -8.06
C VAL A 389 -8.49 0.86 -7.79
N ILE A 390 -7.83 -0.25 -8.11
CA ILE A 390 -6.37 -0.35 -7.95
C ILE A 390 -5.66 0.65 -8.88
N GLU A 391 -6.08 0.76 -10.14
CA GLU A 391 -5.58 1.75 -11.11
C GLU A 391 -5.83 3.19 -10.67
N LEU A 392 -6.94 3.45 -9.97
CA LEU A 392 -7.25 4.76 -9.39
C LEU A 392 -6.27 5.12 -8.25
N ILE A 393 -5.87 4.12 -7.46
CA ILE A 393 -5.01 4.28 -6.29
C ILE A 393 -3.54 4.47 -6.68
N ILE A 394 -3.00 3.67 -7.61
CA ILE A 394 -1.59 3.75 -8.05
C ILE A 394 -1.36 4.93 -8.97
#